data_AF-A0A372BW44-F1
#
_entry.id   AF-A0A372BW44-F1
#
_cell.length_a   1.000
_cell.length_b   1.000
_cell.length_c   1.000
_cell.angle_alpha   90.00
_cell.angle_beta   90.00
_cell.angle_gamma   90.00
#
_symmetry.space_group_name_H-M   'P 1'
#
loop_
_entity.id
_entity.type
_entity.pdbx_description
1 polymer ?
#
loop_
_entity_poly.entity_id
_entity_poly.type
_entity_poly.pdbx_seq_one_letter_code
_entity_poly.pdbx_strand_id
1 'polypeptide(L)' 'MPGETMTCEAADEVVQADVDAGSFTNTAKAAATGPSSQTIEDSDTAQAMTDLIHTDRFESP' A
#
# COMPACT_ATOMS: atom_id res chain seq x y z
N MET A 1 -15.53 -3.21 19.60
CA MET A 1 -15.01 -3.56 20.94
C MET A 1 -13.52 -3.28 20.99
N PRO A 2 -12.91 -3.00 22.17
CA PRO A 2 -11.45 -2.92 22.28
C PRO A 2 -10.84 -4.24 21.82
N GLY A 3 -10.00 -4.21 20.78
CA GLY A 3 -9.41 -5.41 20.16
C GLY A 3 -10.20 -6.01 18.98
N GLU A 4 -11.21 -5.32 18.46
CA GLU A 4 -11.92 -5.75 17.25
C GLU A 4 -11.11 -5.40 16.00
N THR A 5 -10.68 -6.42 15.26
CA THR A 5 -9.96 -6.26 13.99
C THR A 5 -10.96 -6.16 12.86
N MET A 6 -10.81 -5.13 12.02
CA MET A 6 -11.56 -4.98 10.77
C MET A 6 -10.56 -4.98 9.62
N THR A 7 -10.79 -5.83 8.61
CA THR A 7 -10.03 -5.82 7.36
C THR A 7 -10.78 -4.99 6.34
N CYS A 8 -10.15 -3.94 5.83
CA CYS A 8 -10.65 -3.14 4.72
C CYS A 8 -9.81 -3.44 3.47
N GLU A 9 -10.45 -3.86 2.38
CA GLU A 9 -9.78 -4.02 1.09
C GLU A 9 -10.07 -2.79 0.22
N ALA A 10 -9.01 -2.11 -0.22
CA ALA A 10 -9.05 -1.06 -1.22
C ALA A 10 -8.08 -1.45 -2.34
N ALA A 11 -8.55 -1.42 -3.58
CA ALA A 11 -7.75 -1.71 -4.76
C ALA A 11 -7.52 -0.41 -5.53
N ASP A 12 -6.26 -0.03 -5.68
CA ASP A 12 -5.83 1.06 -6.57
C ASP A 12 -5.22 0.45 -7.84
N GLU A 13 -5.54 1.03 -9.00
CA GLU A 13 -4.95 0.63 -10.28
C GLU A 13 -3.53 1.20 -10.39
N VAL A 14 -2.55 0.31 -10.61
CA VAL A 14 -1.17 0.72 -10.91
C VAL A 14 -1.12 1.31 -12.32
N VAL A 15 -0.62 2.53 -12.45
CA VAL A 15 -0.48 3.21 -13.74
C VAL A 15 0.94 3.07 -14.30
N GLN A 16 1.10 3.30 -15.60
CA GLN A 16 2.41 3.22 -16.27
C GLN A 16 3.46 4.15 -15.63
N ALA A 17 3.04 5.30 -15.10
CA ALA A 17 3.94 6.20 -14.37
C ALA A 17 4.54 5.57 -13.10
N ASP A 18 3.82 4.65 -12.43
CA ASP A 18 4.32 3.92 -11.26
C ASP A 18 5.36 2.87 -11.68
N VAL A 19 5.12 2.22 -12.82
CA VAL A 19 6.07 1.28 -13.43
C VAL A 19 7.35 2.01 -13.84
N ASP A 20 7.23 3.17 -14.46
CA ASP A 20 8.36 4.01 -14.87
C ASP A 20 9.13 4.58 -13.64
N ALA A 21 8.44 4.76 -12.50
CA ALA A 21 9.03 5.13 -11.22
C ALA A 21 9.69 3.96 -10.46
N GLY A 22 9.47 2.71 -10.91
CA GLY A 22 10.06 1.51 -10.31
C GLY A 22 9.45 1.10 -8.96
N SER A 23 8.45 1.82 -8.46
CA SER A 23 7.78 1.53 -7.19
C SER A 23 6.42 2.22 -7.10
N PHE A 24 5.49 1.60 -6.38
CA PHE A 24 4.18 2.13 -6.04
C PHE A 24 4.02 2.17 -4.51
N THR A 25 3.56 3.29 -3.95
CA THR A 25 3.31 3.45 -2.51
C THR A 25 1.81 3.47 -2.24
N ASN A 26 1.32 2.46 -1.52
CA ASN A 26 -0.05 2.42 -0.99
C ASN A 26 -0.06 3.06 0.41
N THR A 27 -0.95 4.03 0.64
CA THR A 27 -1.15 4.67 1.96
C THR A 27 -2.55 4.36 2.48
N ALA A 28 -2.64 3.59 3.56
CA ALA A 28 -3.88 3.30 4.25
C ALA A 28 -4.11 4.31 5.38
N LYS A 29 -5.34 4.82 5.51
CA LYS A 29 -5.75 5.73 6.60
C LYS A 29 -6.96 5.16 7.33
N ALA A 30 -6.87 5.08 8.66
CA ALA A 30 -7.96 4.70 9.53
C ALA A 30 -8.38 5.88 10.40
N ALA A 31 -9.69 6.02 10.65
CA ALA A 31 -10.24 7.04 11.55
C ALA A 31 -11.29 6.42 12.47
N ALA A 32 -11.27 6.82 13.74
CA ALA A 32 -12.21 6.35 14.76
C ALA A 32 -12.69 7.52 15.63
N THR A 33 -13.94 7.44 16.10
CA THR A 33 -14.46 8.36 17.12
C THR A 33 -14.30 7.73 18.50
N GLY A 34 -13.49 8.36 19.35
CA GLY A 34 -13.29 7.97 20.74
C GLY A 34 -14.48 8.29 21.65
N PRO A 35 -14.49 7.76 22.88
CA PRO A 35 -15.62 7.85 23.80
C PRO A 35 -15.98 9.27 24.26
N SER A 36 -15.08 10.23 24.08
CA SER A 36 -15.25 11.67 24.37
C SER A 36 -15.58 12.50 23.11
N SER A 37 -16.04 11.85 22.04
CA SER A 37 -16.27 12.46 20.72
C SER A 37 -15.00 13.04 20.06
N GLN A 38 -13.83 12.55 20.46
CA GLN A 38 -12.56 12.89 19.82
C GLN A 38 -12.36 12.04 18.56
N THR A 39 -11.92 12.66 17.46
CA THR A 39 -11.45 11.91 16.29
C THR A 39 -10.01 11.46 16.51
N ILE A 40 -9.74 10.18 16.30
CA ILE A 40 -8.40 9.59 16.30
C ILE A 40 -8.14 9.11 14.87
N GLU A 41 -6.97 9.44 14.33
CA GLU A 41 -6.53 9.02 13.02
C GLU A 41 -5.25 8.19 13.15
N ASP A 42 -5.11 7.20 12.28
CA ASP A 42 -3.90 6.41 12.11
C ASP A 42 -3.63 6.22 10.62
N SER A 43 -2.36 6.10 10.25
CA SER A 43 -1.95 5.91 8.86
C SER A 43 -0.79 4.95 8.75
N ASP A 44 -0.85 4.07 7.76
CA ASP A 44 0.21 3.13 7.43
C ASP A 44 0.53 3.19 5.94
N THR A 45 1.75 2.83 5.56
CA THR A 45 2.21 2.85 4.17
C THR A 45 2.90 1.55 3.80
N ALA A 46 2.55 1.01 2.64
CA ALA A 46 3.21 -0.16 2.05
C ALA A 46 3.78 0.20 0.67
N GLN A 47 5.04 -0.14 0.44
CA GLN A 47 5.68 0.03 -0.86
C GLN A 47 5.75 -1.30 -1.61
N ALA A 48 5.23 -1.31 -2.83
CA ALA A 48 5.43 -2.39 -3.79
C ALA A 48 6.46 -1.95 -4.82
N MET A 49 7.60 -2.64 -4.91
CA MET A 49 8.55 -2.42 -6.00
C MET A 49 7.94 -3.01 -7.28
N THR A 50 7.87 -2.22 -8.35
CA THR A 50 7.35 -2.68 -9.64
C THR A 50 8.44 -3.40 -10.45
N ASP A 51 9.36 -4.10 -9.76
CA ASP A 51 10.53 -4.72 -10.38
C ASP A 51 10.07 -5.65 -11.50
N LEU A 52 10.24 -5.18 -12.73
CA LEU A 52 10.25 -6.04 -13.88
C LEU A 52 11.54 -6.84 -13.72
N ILE A 53 11.45 -8.09 -13.26
CA ILE A 53 12.54 -9.04 -13.44
C ILE A 53 12.78 -9.12 -14.96
N HIS A 54 13.66 -8.27 -15.46
CA HIS A 54 14.15 -8.29 -16.83
C HIS A 54 15.63 -7.91 -16.85
N THR A 55 16.41 -8.57 -15.98
CA THR A 55 17.80 -8.89 -16.38
C THR A 55 18.23 -10.28 -15.94
N ASP A 56 17.35 -11.30 -16.10
CA ASP A 56 17.87 -12.61 -16.52
C ASP A 56 17.91 -12.59 -18.05
N ARG A 57 18.89 -11.86 -18.58
CA ARG A 57 19.34 -12.12 -19.93
C ARG A 57 19.86 -13.54 -19.93
N PHE A 58 19.13 -14.42 -20.60
CA PHE A 58 19.65 -15.65 -21.18
C PHE A 58 20.82 -15.29 -22.12
N GLU A 59 22.00 -15.02 -21.58
CA GLU A 59 23.25 -15.02 -22.34
C GLU A 59 24.09 -16.19 -21.84
N SER A 60 24.06 -17.29 -22.60
CA SER A 60 25.01 -18.39 -22.51
C SER A 60 24.94 -19.23 -23.79
N PRO A 61 26.06 -19.74 -24.33
CA PRO A 61 27.43 -19.21 -24.40
C PRO A 61 27.80 -18.65 -25.78
#